data_AF-A0A969SX24-F1
#
_entry.id   AF-A0A969SX24-F1
#
_cell.length_a   1.000
_cell.length_b   1.000
_cell.length_c   1.000
_cell.angle_alpha   90.00
_cell.angle_beta   90.00
_cell.angle_gamma   90.00
#
_symmetry.space_group_name_H-M   'P 1'
#
loop_
_entity.id
_entity.type
_entity.pdbx_description
1 polymer ?
#
loop_
_entity_poly.entity_id
_entity_poly.type
_entity_poly.pdbx_seq_one_letter_code
_entity_poly.pdbx_strand_id
1 'polypeptide(L)' 'MITCPNCAHANPDTATECEACYTPLPAMIDCPSCGATVSAVAHFCGQCGQTCSRCSHSHQPNLQHHQPNLSLLP' A
#
# COMPACT_ATOMS: atom_id res chain seq x y z
N MET A 1 -3.06 13.05 -4.77
CA MET A 1 -1.61 12.87 -4.59
C MET A 1 -1.38 12.22 -3.24
N ILE A 2 -0.50 11.20 -3.16
CA ILE A 2 -0.17 10.52 -1.90
C ILE A 2 1.26 10.87 -1.47
N THR A 3 1.42 11.22 -0.20
CA THR A 3 2.75 11.50 0.38
C THR A 3 3.33 10.22 0.94
N CYS A 4 4.55 9.87 0.52
CA CYS A 4 5.24 8.70 1.03
C CYS A 4 5.49 8.84 2.54
N PRO A 5 5.06 7.89 3.38
CA PRO A 5 5.26 7.96 4.83
C PRO A 5 6.72 7.72 5.24
N ASN A 6 7.56 7.18 4.34
CA ASN A 6 8.97 6.91 4.63
C ASN A 6 9.87 8.13 4.37
N CYS A 7 9.68 8.83 3.24
CA CYS A 7 10.56 9.91 2.80
C CYS A 7 9.87 11.25 2.52
N ALA A 8 8.55 11.34 2.75
CA ALA A 8 7.72 12.52 2.48
C ALA A 8 7.66 12.98 1.01
N HIS A 9 8.16 12.19 0.05
CA HIS A 9 8.01 12.48 -1.38
C HIS A 9 6.54 12.42 -1.81
N ALA A 10 6.11 13.38 -2.62
CA ALA A 10 4.78 13.38 -3.22
C ALA A 10 4.75 12.45 -4.43
N ASN A 11 3.82 11.51 -4.44
CA ASN A 11 3.64 10.53 -5.49
C ASN A 11 2.23 10.65 -6.10
N PRO A 12 2.04 10.27 -7.37
CA PRO A 12 0.72 10.23 -7.98
C PRO A 12 -0.17 9.18 -7.28
N ASP A 13 -1.48 9.37 -7.28
CA ASP A 13 -2.43 8.46 -6.61
C ASP A 13 -2.45 7.05 -7.19
N THR A 14 -1.95 6.89 -8.43
CA THR A 14 -1.84 5.61 -9.12
C THR A 14 -0.52 4.90 -8.84
N ALA A 15 0.42 5.52 -8.12
CA ALA A 15 1.69 4.89 -7.78
C ALA A 15 1.50 3.80 -6.72
N THR A 16 2.00 2.61 -7.01
CA THR A 16 2.06 1.48 -6.06
C THR A 16 3.32 1.53 -5.19
N GLU A 17 4.33 2.29 -5.59
CA GLU A 17 5.62 2.46 -4.92
C GLU A 17 6.11 3.90 -5.02
N CYS A 18 6.94 4.32 -4.05
CA CYS A 18 7.49 5.66 -4.03
C CYS A 18 8.58 5.82 -5.09
N GLU A 19 8.47 6.79 -5.99
CA GLU A 19 9.46 6.99 -7.05
C GLU A 19 10.83 7.47 -6.54
N ALA A 20 10.90 7.97 -5.30
CA ALA A 20 12.14 8.46 -4.70
C ALA A 20 12.88 7.41 -3.85
N CYS A 21 12.15 6.55 -3.14
CA CYS A 21 12.76 5.60 -2.19
C CYS A 21 12.31 4.15 -2.39
N TYR A 22 11.50 3.88 -3.42
CA TYR A 22 10.98 2.55 -3.79
C TYR A 22 10.22 1.82 -2.67
N THR A 23 9.85 2.53 -1.60
CA THR A 23 9.01 1.97 -0.55
C THR A 23 7.57 1.81 -1.07
N PRO A 24 6.91 0.66 -0.82
CA PRO A 24 5.51 0.46 -1.21
C PRO A 24 4.61 1.56 -0.65
N LEU A 25 3.71 2.09 -1.50
CA LEU A 25 2.77 3.12 -1.10
C LEU A 25 1.43 2.50 -0.67
N PRO A 26 0.73 3.12 0.30
CA PRO A 26 -0.63 2.71 0.63
C PRO A 26 -1.56 2.84 -0.57
N ALA A 27 -2.19 1.75 -0.98
CA ALA A 27 -3.23 1.79 -2.01
C ALA A 27 -4.47 2.53 -1.48
N MET A 28 -5.14 3.27 -2.35
CA MET A 28 -6.39 3.97 -2.06
C MET A 28 -7.53 3.35 -2.90
N ILE A 29 -8.71 3.21 -2.30
CA ILE A 29 -9.92 2.70 -2.95
C ILE A 29 -11.10 3.65 -2.72
N ASP A 30 -12.13 3.57 -3.55
CA ASP A 30 -13.41 4.20 -3.26
C ASP A 30 -14.20 3.42 -2.20
N CYS A 31 -14.81 4.13 -1.27
CA CYS A 31 -15.71 3.54 -0.29
C CYS A 31 -17.02 3.16 -0.98
N PRO A 32 -17.45 1.88 -0.96
CA PRO A 32 -18.67 1.46 -1.65
C PRO A 32 -19.95 2.02 -1.01
N SER A 33 -19.87 2.57 0.21
CA SER A 33 -21.03 3.13 0.90
C SER A 33 -21.27 4.61 0.61
N CYS A 34 -20.22 5.40 0.32
CA CYS A 34 -20.35 6.86 0.17
C CYS A 34 -19.52 7.46 -0.97
N GLY A 35 -18.70 6.67 -1.66
CA GLY A 35 -17.82 7.11 -2.75
C GLY A 35 -16.56 7.85 -2.31
N ALA A 36 -16.33 8.06 -1.01
CA ALA A 36 -15.12 8.72 -0.52
C ALA A 36 -13.88 7.86 -0.73
N THR A 37 -12.77 8.48 -1.09
CA THR A 37 -11.46 7.80 -1.17
C THR A 37 -10.99 7.42 0.23
N VAL A 38 -10.68 6.14 0.43
CA VAL A 38 -10.21 5.56 1.69
C VAL A 38 -9.01 4.66 1.45
N SER A 39 -8.14 4.50 2.45
CA SER A 39 -7.02 3.57 2.36
C SER A 39 -7.52 2.12 2.20
N ALA A 40 -6.88 1.38 1.30
CA ALA A 40 -7.13 -0.03 1.05
C ALA A 40 -6.81 -0.94 2.24
N VAL A 41 -6.22 -0.41 3.32
CA VAL A 41 -5.99 -1.11 4.59
C VAL A 41 -6.79 -0.51 5.74
N ALA A 42 -7.69 0.44 5.48
CA ALA A 42 -8.52 1.03 6.52
C ALA A 42 -9.61 0.06 6.98
N HIS A 43 -9.80 -0.04 8.30
CA HIS A 43 -10.88 -0.84 8.89
C HIS A 43 -12.25 -0.15 8.79
N PHE A 44 -12.29 1.19 8.77
CA PHE A 44 -13.52 1.99 8.66
C PHE A 44 -13.30 3.22 7.78
N CYS A 45 -14.36 3.72 7.16
CA CYS A 45 -14.33 4.97 6.41
C CYS A 45 -14.44 6.16 7.35
N GLY A 46 -13.43 7.04 7.36
CA GLY A 46 -13.45 8.25 8.19
C GLY A 46 -14.48 9.30 7.78
N GLN A 47 -15.12 9.17 6.62
CA GLN A 47 -16.13 10.11 6.12
C GLN A 47 -17.56 9.70 6.49
N CYS A 48 -17.90 8.41 6.40
CA CYS A 48 -19.27 7.93 6.65
C CYS A 48 -19.37 6.96 7.83
N GLY A 49 -18.24 6.53 8.42
CA GLY A 49 -18.20 5.62 9.57
C GLY A 49 -18.41 4.13 9.24
N GLN A 50 -18.68 3.77 7.98
CA GLN A 50 -18.93 2.37 7.60
C GLN A 50 -17.66 1.51 7.60
N THR A 51 -17.81 0.27 8.05
CA THR A 51 -16.73 -0.73 8.05
C THR A 51 -16.34 -1.11 6.63
N CYS A 52 -15.04 -1.07 6.32
CA CYS A 52 -14.50 -1.40 5.00
C CYS A 52 -13.99 -2.85 4.97
N SER A 53 -14.89 -3.81 4.83
CA SER A 53 -14.55 -5.25 4.83
C SER A 53 -13.72 -5.71 3.63
N ARG A 54 -13.58 -4.88 2.58
CA ARG A 54 -12.80 -5.20 1.38
C ARG A 54 -11.28 -4.98 1.55
N CYS A 55 -10.88 -4.38 2.67
CA CYS A 55 -9.52 -3.90 2.95
C CYS A 55 -8.72 -4.83 3.90
N SER A 56 -9.31 -5.93 4.36
CA SER A 56 -8.68 -6.82 5.34
C SER A 56 -7.78 -7.90 4.74
N HIS A 57 -7.52 -7.88 3.42
CA HIS A 57 -6.51 -8.76 2.84
C HIS A 57 -5.12 -8.22 3.16
N SER A 58 -4.57 -8.79 4.22
CA SER A 58 -3.16 -8.81 4.60
C SER A 58 -2.26 -8.52 3.40
N HIS A 59 -1.68 -7.32 3.40
CA HIS A 59 -0.44 -7.07 2.70
C HIS A 59 0.58 -8.00 3.37
N GLN A 60 0.68 -9.26 2.93
CA GLN A 60 1.94 -9.97 3.07
C GLN A 60 2.90 -9.13 2.24
N PRO A 61 3.89 -8.43 2.84
CA PRO A 61 5.05 -8.07 2.06
C PRO A 61 5.53 -9.41 1.49
N ASN A 62 5.56 -9.49 0.17
CA ASN A 62 6.33 -10.53 -0.48
C ASN A 62 7.77 -10.31 0.02
N LEU A 63 8.13 -10.96 1.11
CA LEU A 63 9.49 -11.28 1.44
C LEU A 63 9.90 -12.27 0.34
N GLN A 64 10.19 -11.73 -0.84
CA GLN A 64 11.15 -12.32 -1.75
C GLN A 64 12.46 -12.32 -0.98
N HIS A 65 12.59 -13.36 -0.14
CA HIS A 65 13.86 -13.90 0.25
C HIS A 65 14.55 -14.25 -1.07
N HIS A 66 15.29 -13.28 -1.61
CA HIS A 66 16.40 -13.59 -2.47
C HIS A 66 17.32 -14.45 -1.62
N GLN A 67 17.15 -15.77 -1.71
CA GLN A 67 18.20 -16.70 -1.33
C GLN A 67 19.34 -16.41 -2.31
N PRO A 68 20.49 -15.84 -1.90
CA PRO A 68 21.67 -15.95 -2.73
C PRO A 68 21.94 -17.45 -2.84
N ASN A 69 21.87 -17.98 -4.06
CA ASN A 69 22.28 -19.33 -4.36
C ASN A 69 23.78 -19.46 -4.05
N LEU A 70 24.11 -19.89 -2.83
CA LEU A 70 25.48 -20.21 -2.41
C LEU A 70 25.82 -21.63 -2.89
N SER A 71 25.77 -21.86 -4.21
CA SER A 71 26.17 -23.13 -4.83
C SER A 71 27.05 -22.97 -6.05
N LEU A 72 27.62 -21.79 -6.28
CA LEU A 72 28.64 -21.53 -7.30
C LEU A 72 29.85 -20.78 -6.74
N LEU A 73 30.49 -21.38 -5.72
CA LEU A 73 31.89 -21.06 -5.41
C LEU A 73 32.72 -22.27 -5.89
N PRO A 74 33.65 -22.08 -6.86
CA PRO A 74 34.59 -23.13 -7.23
C PRO A 74 35.59 -23.44 -6.11
#